data_AF-A0A1F7CPP3-F1
#
_entry.id   AF-A0A1F7CPP3-F1
#
_cell.length_a   1.000
_cell.length_b   1.000
_cell.length_c   1.000
_cell.angle_alpha   90.00
_cell.angle_beta   90.00
_cell.angle_gamma   90.00
#
_symmetry.space_group_name_H-M   'P 1'
#
loop_
_entity.id
_entity.type
_entity.pdbx_description
1 polymer ?
#
loop_
_entity_poly.entity_id
_entity_poly.type
_entity_poly.pdbx_seq_one_letter_code
_entity_poly.pdbx_strand_id
1 'polypeptide(L)'
;MRSRSCIDAKFLLSAVTILAMLAPDLAFAELARNLYWRGKCSNDWNNACNWAVDENTTDANGPVPSGTGADIVIFTKNNWTTQTGGTVLIRTPVNVASFIIAPSFTGKILTGTSSILIGSKSGGLRMGSGRLQIGTGTVFSSSGSITMSGGILSNSRKDNRMRLSGSLLHQGGALSYSGTILFNNNHADQTLRITDNRTVSATYKYAKATLSGVSLNNTAGTTVDDLSFSGATLFLRSITVDRGNLDLTKYGVNLSLSGSMVIASHAQAGFSAGAQTLTISGSIERGTSGYFALSGGTLVLNGSNRKQHIAANNTKVTDFTVTKTSSGILADNVTVLGTLTVNTGSTLAFGANTLYATGSSIVNYGKIYEQTGKIYHTGSNFVVGNSSYSRIDLFREGDSVYFTMNDLDENIDGTVADTLTIAVTLARDGTVVDTETVTLTETAKESGIFRGSVTTKNQAASSENGYLDYTKDANIAAVYTDAQDGLKNSQGATYQVAGGSSTASGGGSGSGGGGGRRSSPSSPVQGPKKTPPPVRRVMKETVKKKTVKEQRLERAKKKKRVKKVLKTKAQLKAEAKAKAKARADARKKAAKKRK
;
A
#
# COMPACT_ATOMS: atom_id res chain seq x y z
N MET A 1 14.45 -97.12 -10.76
CA MET A 1 13.89 -96.12 -11.70
C MET A 1 13.06 -95.11 -10.90
N ARG A 2 13.70 -94.12 -10.28
CA ARG A 2 13.65 -92.67 -10.64
C ARG A 2 12.30 -92.13 -11.13
N SER A 3 11.60 -91.48 -10.19
CA SER A 3 10.84 -90.21 -10.25
C SER A 3 10.09 -89.83 -11.53
N ARG A 4 8.80 -89.53 -11.39
CA ARG A 4 8.14 -88.36 -11.98
C ARG A 4 6.80 -88.10 -11.29
N SER A 5 6.39 -86.83 -11.34
CA SER A 5 5.14 -86.25 -10.82
C SER A 5 5.11 -85.85 -9.34
N CYS A 6 5.91 -84.84 -9.01
CA CYS A 6 5.48 -83.77 -8.12
C CYS A 6 5.90 -82.46 -8.80
N ILE A 7 5.09 -81.99 -9.76
CA ILE A 7 5.18 -80.61 -10.22
C ILE A 7 4.47 -79.77 -9.17
N ASP A 8 5.27 -78.92 -8.55
CA ASP A 8 5.02 -78.13 -7.36
C ASP A 8 3.69 -77.36 -7.37
N ALA A 9 2.78 -77.75 -6.47
CA ALA A 9 1.70 -76.88 -5.98
C ALA A 9 2.24 -75.55 -5.38
N LYS A 10 3.53 -75.51 -5.02
CA LYS A 10 4.24 -74.29 -4.59
C LYS A 10 4.52 -73.31 -5.73
N PHE A 11 4.61 -73.75 -6.99
CA PHE A 11 4.83 -72.87 -8.13
C PHE A 11 3.56 -72.11 -8.54
N LEU A 12 2.40 -72.79 -8.47
CA LEU A 12 1.09 -72.18 -8.72
C LEU A 12 0.71 -71.15 -7.64
N LEU A 13 1.00 -71.44 -6.38
CA LEU A 13 0.73 -70.48 -5.28
C LEU A 13 1.68 -69.27 -5.34
N SER A 14 2.93 -69.47 -5.75
CA SER A 14 3.92 -68.39 -5.93
C SER A 14 3.56 -67.45 -7.09
N ALA A 15 3.10 -67.99 -8.22
CA ALA A 15 2.67 -67.19 -9.37
C ALA A 15 1.45 -66.30 -9.07
N VAL A 16 0.48 -66.81 -8.29
CA VAL A 16 -0.69 -66.02 -7.86
C VAL A 16 -0.31 -64.94 -6.84
N THR A 17 0.67 -65.21 -5.97
CA THR A 17 1.15 -64.21 -4.99
C THR A 17 2.02 -63.13 -5.64
N ILE A 18 2.82 -63.48 -6.65
CA ILE A 18 3.61 -62.52 -7.43
C ILE A 18 2.70 -61.64 -8.31
N LEU A 19 1.64 -62.19 -8.89
CA LEU A 19 0.65 -61.41 -9.64
C LEU A 19 -0.16 -60.47 -8.71
N ALA A 20 -0.41 -60.87 -7.46
CA ALA A 20 -1.06 -60.02 -6.45
C ALA A 20 -0.12 -58.95 -5.86
N MET A 21 1.20 -59.21 -5.78
CA MET A 21 2.20 -58.23 -5.33
C MET A 21 2.64 -57.24 -6.42
N LEU A 22 2.47 -57.58 -7.71
CA LEU A 22 2.67 -56.66 -8.84
C LEU A 22 1.42 -55.85 -9.19
N ALA A 23 0.27 -56.14 -8.57
CA ALA A 23 -1.01 -55.49 -8.85
C ALA A 23 -1.62 -54.60 -7.74
N PRO A 24 -0.90 -54.07 -6.70
CA PRO A 24 -1.52 -53.09 -5.81
C PRO A 24 -1.79 -51.73 -6.49
N ASP A 25 -1.18 -51.49 -7.66
CA ASP A 25 -1.40 -50.29 -8.51
C ASP A 25 -2.30 -50.54 -9.73
N LEU A 26 -2.85 -51.75 -9.90
CA LEU A 26 -4.00 -51.98 -10.77
C LEU A 26 -5.31 -51.79 -9.98
N ALA A 27 -5.36 -50.76 -9.12
CA ALA A 27 -6.64 -50.08 -8.96
C ALA A 27 -7.01 -49.66 -10.37
N PHE A 28 -8.06 -50.27 -10.93
CA PHE A 28 -8.60 -49.88 -12.23
C PHE A 28 -8.50 -48.37 -12.33
N ALA A 29 -7.59 -47.87 -13.18
CA ALA A 29 -7.68 -46.52 -13.63
C ALA A 29 -9.02 -46.48 -14.36
N GLU A 30 -10.08 -46.14 -13.61
CA GLU A 30 -11.42 -46.00 -14.14
C GLU A 30 -11.25 -44.95 -15.23
N LEU A 31 -11.20 -45.40 -16.49
CA LEU A 31 -10.96 -44.54 -17.64
C LEU A 31 -11.95 -43.37 -17.50
N ALA A 32 -11.44 -42.13 -17.57
CA ALA A 32 -12.27 -40.96 -17.37
C ALA A 32 -13.49 -41.04 -18.29
N ARG A 33 -14.69 -41.22 -17.70
CA ARG A 33 -15.93 -41.32 -18.46
C ARG A 33 -16.56 -39.95 -18.61
N ASN A 34 -17.06 -39.65 -19.80
CA ASN A 34 -17.89 -38.48 -20.02
C ASN A 34 -19.33 -38.80 -19.58
N LEU A 35 -19.87 -37.99 -18.68
CA LEU A 35 -21.25 -38.09 -18.21
C LEU A 35 -22.00 -36.80 -18.51
N TYR A 36 -23.05 -36.91 -19.32
CA TYR A 36 -23.84 -35.80 -19.83
C TYR A 36 -25.10 -35.63 -18.99
N TRP A 37 -25.28 -34.44 -18.40
CA TRP A 37 -26.51 -34.09 -17.70
C TRP A 37 -27.64 -33.78 -18.68
N ARG A 38 -28.77 -34.47 -18.51
CA ARG A 38 -29.99 -34.32 -19.30
C ARG A 38 -31.15 -33.73 -18.53
N GLY A 39 -31.18 -33.92 -17.20
CA GLY A 39 -32.26 -33.43 -16.33
C GLY A 39 -33.65 -33.91 -16.77
N LYS A 40 -33.76 -35.18 -17.21
CA LYS A 40 -34.99 -35.73 -17.81
C LYS A 40 -36.12 -35.90 -16.79
N CYS A 41 -35.82 -36.37 -15.58
CA CYS A 41 -36.89 -36.70 -14.62
C CYS A 41 -36.93 -35.78 -13.39
N SER A 42 -35.81 -35.17 -13.00
CA SER A 42 -35.77 -34.29 -11.84
C SER A 42 -34.61 -33.30 -11.90
N ASN A 43 -34.55 -32.39 -10.93
CA ASN A 43 -33.41 -31.50 -10.73
C ASN A 43 -32.31 -32.10 -9.81
N ASP A 44 -32.47 -33.33 -9.31
CA ASP A 44 -31.53 -33.93 -8.37
C ASP A 44 -30.31 -34.53 -9.08
N TRP A 45 -29.11 -34.11 -8.66
CA TRP A 45 -27.84 -34.63 -9.13
C TRP A 45 -27.75 -36.16 -9.03
N ASN A 46 -28.30 -36.75 -7.97
CA ASN A 46 -28.13 -38.18 -7.67
C ASN A 46 -29.10 -39.10 -8.42
N ASN A 47 -29.96 -38.57 -9.29
CA ASN A 47 -30.90 -39.40 -10.02
C ASN A 47 -30.27 -39.88 -11.34
N ALA A 48 -30.06 -41.19 -11.46
CA ALA A 48 -29.46 -41.83 -12.64
C ALA A 48 -30.20 -41.51 -13.94
N CYS A 49 -31.52 -41.31 -13.87
CA CYS A 49 -32.30 -40.97 -15.05
C CYS A 49 -32.05 -39.53 -15.58
N ASN A 50 -31.20 -38.76 -14.92
CA ASN A 50 -30.74 -37.47 -15.39
C ASN A 50 -29.40 -37.52 -16.13
N TRP A 51 -28.74 -38.69 -16.21
CA TRP A 51 -27.39 -38.85 -16.77
C TRP A 51 -27.39 -39.71 -18.03
N ALA A 52 -26.38 -39.52 -18.87
CA ALA A 52 -26.11 -40.31 -20.07
C ALA A 52 -24.61 -40.43 -20.32
N VAL A 53 -24.16 -41.51 -20.96
CA VAL A 53 -22.73 -41.71 -21.32
C VAL A 53 -22.36 -41.11 -22.68
N ASP A 54 -23.37 -40.80 -23.51
CA ASP A 54 -23.17 -40.24 -24.85
C ASP A 54 -23.82 -38.88 -25.02
N GLU A 55 -23.20 -38.00 -25.81
CA GLU A 55 -23.70 -36.64 -26.06
C GLU A 55 -25.00 -36.62 -26.89
N ASN A 56 -25.20 -37.63 -27.74
CA ASN A 56 -26.30 -37.65 -28.70
C ASN A 56 -27.40 -38.65 -28.35
N THR A 57 -27.25 -39.43 -27.27
CA THR A 57 -28.26 -40.41 -26.90
C THR A 57 -29.54 -39.74 -26.36
N THR A 58 -30.66 -40.40 -26.65
CA THR A 58 -31.99 -40.11 -26.14
C THR A 58 -32.20 -40.67 -24.73
N ASP A 59 -31.33 -41.59 -24.35
CA ASP A 59 -31.49 -42.43 -23.19
C ASP A 59 -30.79 -41.79 -21.99
N ALA A 60 -31.56 -41.04 -21.21
CA ALA A 60 -31.11 -40.52 -19.92
C ALA A 60 -31.38 -41.56 -18.83
N ASN A 61 -30.59 -42.65 -18.79
CA ASN A 61 -30.58 -43.69 -17.76
C ASN A 61 -29.15 -44.18 -17.50
N GLY A 62 -28.19 -43.26 -17.58
CA GLY A 62 -26.78 -43.53 -17.36
C GLY A 62 -26.40 -43.59 -15.87
N PRO A 63 -25.16 -43.98 -15.57
CA PRO A 63 -24.65 -43.97 -14.21
C PRO A 63 -24.54 -42.53 -13.68
N VAL A 64 -24.85 -42.35 -12.40
CA VAL A 64 -24.53 -41.13 -11.65
C VAL A 64 -23.01 -41.04 -11.51
N PRO A 65 -22.41 -39.84 -11.54
CA PRO A 65 -20.98 -39.67 -11.30
C PRO A 65 -20.53 -40.39 -10.01
N SER A 66 -19.50 -41.22 -10.13
CA SER A 66 -19.06 -42.19 -9.13
C SER A 66 -18.52 -41.56 -7.84
N GLY A 67 -18.13 -40.28 -7.90
CA GLY A 67 -17.47 -39.59 -6.79
C GLY A 67 -16.01 -40.01 -6.58
N THR A 68 -15.44 -40.85 -7.45
CA THR A 68 -14.03 -41.29 -7.36
C THR A 68 -13.04 -40.22 -7.85
N GLY A 69 -13.53 -39.16 -8.49
CA GLY A 69 -12.68 -38.14 -9.11
C GLY A 69 -12.20 -38.49 -10.52
N ALA A 70 -12.68 -39.61 -11.10
CA ALA A 70 -12.35 -40.02 -12.47
C ALA A 70 -13.31 -39.45 -13.53
N ASP A 71 -14.59 -39.27 -13.19
CA ASP A 71 -15.61 -38.89 -14.17
C ASP A 71 -15.51 -37.42 -14.62
N ILE A 72 -15.84 -37.16 -15.88
CA ILE A 72 -15.97 -35.83 -16.49
C ILE A 72 -17.46 -35.54 -16.63
N VAL A 73 -17.97 -34.54 -15.90
CA VAL A 73 -19.38 -34.17 -15.98
C VAL A 73 -19.58 -33.00 -16.95
N ILE A 74 -20.56 -33.13 -17.84
CA ILE A 74 -20.80 -32.20 -18.93
C ILE A 74 -22.27 -31.75 -18.93
N PHE A 75 -22.48 -30.44 -18.83
CA PHE A 75 -23.78 -29.79 -18.93
C PHE A 75 -23.90 -29.13 -20.31
N THR A 76 -24.79 -29.65 -21.15
CA THR A 76 -25.08 -29.13 -22.49
C THR A 76 -26.58 -28.85 -22.64
N LYS A 77 -27.01 -28.29 -23.78
CA LYS A 77 -28.45 -28.21 -24.08
C LYS A 77 -29.06 -29.62 -24.12
N ASN A 78 -30.31 -29.72 -23.67
CA ASN A 78 -31.10 -30.92 -23.90
C ASN A 78 -31.63 -30.87 -25.35
N ASN A 79 -31.34 -31.90 -26.16
CA ASN A 79 -31.82 -31.97 -27.55
C ASN A 79 -33.32 -32.34 -27.65
N TRP A 80 -33.94 -32.76 -26.53
CA TRP A 80 -35.27 -33.38 -26.48
C TRP A 80 -36.38 -32.44 -26.01
N THR A 81 -36.04 -31.29 -25.44
CA THR A 81 -37.01 -30.35 -24.87
C THR A 81 -36.65 -28.93 -25.27
N THR A 82 -37.66 -28.06 -25.39
CA THR A 82 -37.45 -26.61 -25.52
C THR A 82 -36.87 -25.99 -24.24
N GLN A 83 -36.84 -26.74 -23.12
CA GLN A 83 -36.15 -26.36 -21.90
C GLN A 83 -34.63 -26.49 -22.08
N THR A 84 -34.05 -25.43 -22.63
CA THR A 84 -32.63 -25.16 -22.48
C THR A 84 -32.36 -24.85 -21.00
N GLY A 85 -31.78 -25.80 -20.27
CA GLY A 85 -31.19 -25.57 -18.94
C GLY A 85 -32.14 -25.58 -17.74
N GLY A 86 -32.33 -26.75 -17.13
CA GLY A 86 -32.97 -26.89 -15.82
C GLY A 86 -32.10 -26.40 -14.65
N THR A 87 -32.70 -26.38 -13.44
CA THR A 87 -31.92 -26.26 -12.21
C THR A 87 -31.36 -27.63 -11.83
N VAL A 88 -30.10 -27.69 -11.40
CA VAL A 88 -29.43 -28.88 -10.88
C VAL A 88 -29.13 -28.62 -9.41
N LEU A 89 -29.60 -29.52 -8.55
CA LEU A 89 -29.42 -29.46 -7.11
C LEU A 89 -28.40 -30.51 -6.69
N ILE A 90 -27.24 -30.07 -6.22
CA ILE A 90 -26.23 -30.92 -5.61
C ILE A 90 -26.46 -30.88 -4.10
N ARG A 91 -26.84 -32.02 -3.52
CA ARG A 91 -27.10 -32.18 -2.08
C ARG A 91 -26.13 -33.15 -1.41
N THR A 92 -25.30 -33.83 -2.19
CA THR A 92 -24.28 -34.77 -1.77
C THR A 92 -22.91 -34.26 -2.22
N PRO A 93 -21.81 -34.65 -1.52
CA PRO A 93 -20.46 -34.36 -1.98
C PRO A 93 -20.23 -34.81 -3.42
N VAL A 94 -19.62 -33.95 -4.23
CA VAL A 94 -19.24 -34.25 -5.62
C VAL A 94 -17.72 -34.25 -5.72
N ASN A 95 -17.17 -35.29 -6.35
CA ASN A 95 -15.75 -35.41 -6.66
C ASN A 95 -15.59 -35.95 -8.08
N VAL A 96 -15.12 -35.10 -8.99
CA VAL A 96 -15.08 -35.35 -10.44
C VAL A 96 -13.74 -34.87 -11.02
N ALA A 97 -13.30 -35.50 -12.11
CA ALA A 97 -12.09 -35.09 -12.82
C ALA A 97 -12.26 -33.72 -13.47
N SER A 98 -13.41 -33.47 -14.09
CA SER A 98 -13.71 -32.19 -14.74
C SER A 98 -15.18 -31.85 -14.64
N PHE A 99 -15.45 -30.54 -14.61
CA PHE A 99 -16.78 -29.99 -14.56
C PHE A 99 -16.96 -29.03 -15.74
N ILE A 100 -17.71 -29.43 -16.76
CA ILE A 100 -17.85 -28.67 -18.01
C ILE A 100 -19.27 -28.16 -18.14
N ILE A 101 -19.44 -26.85 -18.16
CA ILE A 101 -20.70 -26.17 -18.46
C ILE A 101 -20.56 -25.56 -19.84
N ALA A 102 -21.09 -26.25 -20.86
CA ALA A 102 -20.94 -25.86 -22.25
C ALA A 102 -21.63 -24.51 -22.54
N PRO A 103 -21.24 -23.79 -23.61
CA PRO A 103 -21.89 -22.55 -24.02
C PRO A 103 -23.40 -22.70 -24.34
N SER A 104 -23.85 -23.93 -24.59
CA SER A 104 -25.25 -24.25 -24.89
C SER A 104 -26.13 -24.44 -23.65
N PHE A 105 -25.56 -24.44 -22.44
CA PHE A 105 -26.29 -24.67 -21.19
C PHE A 105 -26.77 -23.37 -20.53
N THR A 106 -28.07 -23.13 -20.52
CA THR A 106 -28.68 -21.92 -19.94
C THR A 106 -29.16 -22.08 -18.49
N GLY A 107 -28.94 -23.25 -17.88
CA GLY A 107 -29.50 -23.61 -16.58
C GLY A 107 -28.72 -23.11 -15.37
N LYS A 108 -29.12 -23.57 -14.18
CA LYS A 108 -28.50 -23.19 -12.90
C LYS A 108 -28.05 -24.44 -12.15
N ILE A 109 -26.87 -24.41 -11.55
CA ILE A 109 -26.33 -25.47 -10.70
C ILE A 109 -26.16 -24.88 -9.30
N LEU A 110 -26.83 -25.48 -8.32
CA LEU A 110 -26.88 -25.03 -6.93
C LEU A 110 -26.23 -26.09 -6.04
N THR A 111 -25.19 -25.72 -5.29
CA THR A 111 -24.37 -26.69 -4.54
C THR A 111 -24.88 -26.99 -3.12
N GLY A 112 -25.93 -26.31 -2.67
CA GLY A 112 -26.46 -26.46 -1.32
C GLY A 112 -25.38 -26.23 -0.24
N THR A 113 -25.17 -27.22 0.63
CA THR A 113 -24.11 -27.24 1.65
C THR A 113 -23.01 -28.25 1.34
N SER A 114 -23.07 -28.89 0.19
CA SER A 114 -22.22 -30.04 -0.16
C SER A 114 -20.86 -29.60 -0.67
N SER A 115 -19.82 -30.40 -0.46
CA SER A 115 -18.49 -30.14 -1.02
C SER A 115 -18.44 -30.48 -2.50
N ILE A 116 -17.72 -29.67 -3.27
CA ILE A 116 -17.39 -29.95 -4.67
C ILE A 116 -15.87 -29.95 -4.81
N LEU A 117 -15.36 -31.09 -5.25
CA LEU A 117 -13.96 -31.31 -5.58
C LEU A 117 -13.88 -31.56 -7.08
N ILE A 118 -13.10 -30.74 -7.78
CA ILE A 118 -12.89 -30.84 -9.22
C ILE A 118 -11.41 -31.05 -9.48
N GLY A 119 -11.07 -31.97 -10.35
CA GLY A 119 -9.74 -32.04 -10.95
C GLY A 119 -9.00 -33.35 -10.69
N SER A 120 -8.48 -33.90 -11.79
CA SER A 120 -7.20 -34.60 -11.89
C SER A 120 -6.19 -33.67 -12.59
N LYS A 121 -4.89 -34.01 -12.71
CA LYS A 121 -3.85 -33.10 -13.26
C LYS A 121 -4.19 -32.43 -14.61
N SER A 122 -5.08 -33.02 -15.42
CA SER A 122 -5.53 -32.50 -16.73
C SER A 122 -6.97 -31.94 -16.75
N GLY A 123 -7.71 -32.08 -15.65
CA GLY A 123 -9.12 -31.70 -15.55
C GLY A 123 -9.37 -30.37 -14.82
N GLY A 124 -10.58 -29.83 -14.87
CA GLY A 124 -10.90 -28.54 -14.22
C GLY A 124 -12.34 -28.09 -14.44
N LEU A 125 -12.66 -26.87 -13.99
CA LEU A 125 -13.96 -26.24 -14.28
C LEU A 125 -13.85 -25.44 -15.57
N ARG A 126 -14.69 -25.75 -16.56
CA ARG A 126 -14.85 -24.94 -17.78
C ARG A 126 -16.27 -24.43 -17.86
N MET A 127 -16.45 -23.12 -17.96
CA MET A 127 -17.79 -22.51 -17.97
C MET A 127 -17.94 -21.54 -19.13
N GLY A 128 -18.75 -21.94 -20.12
CA GLY A 128 -19.11 -21.09 -21.26
C GLY A 128 -20.43 -20.34 -21.08
N SER A 129 -21.33 -20.83 -20.23
CA SER A 129 -22.64 -20.22 -20.00
C SER A 129 -23.27 -20.68 -18.67
N GLY A 130 -24.58 -20.48 -18.50
CA GLY A 130 -25.32 -20.92 -17.31
C GLY A 130 -24.91 -20.21 -16.01
N ARG A 131 -25.31 -20.80 -14.88
CA ARG A 131 -24.96 -20.29 -13.55
C ARG A 131 -24.53 -21.41 -12.62
N LEU A 132 -23.35 -21.29 -12.02
CA LEU A 132 -22.91 -22.09 -10.88
C LEU A 132 -22.97 -21.22 -9.62
N GLN A 133 -23.87 -21.57 -8.70
CA GLN A 133 -24.02 -20.90 -7.42
C GLN A 133 -23.55 -21.81 -6.29
N ILE A 134 -22.39 -21.47 -5.76
CA ILE A 134 -21.81 -22.11 -4.59
C ILE A 134 -22.62 -21.69 -3.38
N GLY A 135 -23.21 -22.64 -2.68
CA GLY A 135 -24.04 -22.39 -1.51
C GLY A 135 -23.23 -22.21 -0.21
N THR A 136 -23.96 -22.21 0.90
CA THR A 136 -23.43 -21.98 2.26
C THR A 136 -22.70 -23.21 2.79
N GLY A 137 -21.46 -23.07 3.27
CA GLY A 137 -20.73 -24.19 3.88
C GLY A 137 -20.15 -25.19 2.88
N THR A 138 -20.41 -25.00 1.58
CA THR A 138 -19.75 -25.74 0.51
C THR A 138 -18.24 -25.48 0.53
N VAL A 139 -17.47 -26.54 0.67
CA VAL A 139 -16.05 -26.54 0.29
C VAL A 139 -15.98 -26.69 -1.22
N PHE A 140 -15.56 -25.65 -1.93
CA PHE A 140 -15.34 -25.71 -3.38
C PHE A 140 -13.84 -25.73 -3.65
N SER A 141 -13.33 -26.83 -4.19
CA SER A 141 -11.90 -26.99 -4.50
C SER A 141 -11.70 -27.42 -5.94
N SER A 142 -10.69 -26.87 -6.60
CA SER A 142 -10.26 -27.28 -7.94
C SER A 142 -8.77 -27.54 -7.98
N SER A 143 -8.36 -28.77 -8.31
CA SER A 143 -6.96 -29.12 -8.44
C SER A 143 -6.36 -28.71 -9.78
N GLY A 144 -7.18 -28.66 -10.84
CA GLY A 144 -6.83 -28.01 -12.10
C GLY A 144 -7.53 -26.67 -12.30
N SER A 145 -7.32 -26.08 -13.48
CA SER A 145 -7.69 -24.68 -13.73
C SER A 145 -9.21 -24.47 -13.85
N ILE A 146 -9.66 -23.30 -13.42
CA ILE A 146 -11.00 -22.79 -13.65
C ILE A 146 -10.93 -21.81 -14.81
N THR A 147 -11.62 -22.10 -15.91
CA THR A 147 -11.71 -21.23 -17.09
C THR A 147 -13.16 -20.83 -17.33
N MET A 148 -13.41 -19.53 -17.35
CA MET A 148 -14.74 -18.95 -17.63
C MET A 148 -14.67 -18.13 -18.91
N SER A 149 -15.35 -18.58 -19.97
CA SER A 149 -15.59 -17.80 -21.19
C SER A 149 -16.98 -17.15 -21.22
N GLY A 150 -17.87 -17.51 -20.28
CA GLY A 150 -19.18 -16.91 -20.09
C GLY A 150 -19.88 -17.41 -18.82
N GLY A 151 -21.18 -17.14 -18.70
CA GLY A 151 -22.04 -17.56 -17.58
C GLY A 151 -21.78 -16.81 -16.26
N ILE A 152 -22.26 -17.36 -15.13
CA ILE A 152 -22.15 -16.77 -13.79
C ILE A 152 -21.61 -17.77 -12.77
N LEU A 153 -20.44 -17.52 -12.19
CA LEU A 153 -19.93 -18.23 -11.01
C LEU A 153 -20.12 -17.34 -9.79
N SER A 154 -20.88 -17.79 -8.81
CA SER A 154 -21.25 -16.94 -7.68
C SER A 154 -21.21 -17.63 -6.31
N ASN A 155 -20.80 -16.84 -5.31
CA ASN A 155 -20.96 -17.14 -3.89
C ASN A 155 -21.28 -15.84 -3.14
N SER A 156 -22.30 -15.87 -2.28
CA SER A 156 -22.78 -14.68 -1.55
C SER A 156 -22.31 -14.59 -0.09
N ARG A 157 -21.49 -15.54 0.38
CA ARG A 157 -21.11 -15.64 1.80
C ARG A 157 -19.65 -15.30 2.03
N LYS A 158 -19.39 -14.49 3.05
CA LYS A 158 -18.06 -13.95 3.35
C LYS A 158 -17.07 -14.98 3.92
N ASP A 159 -17.58 -16.06 4.50
CA ASP A 159 -16.75 -17.05 5.22
C ASP A 159 -16.40 -18.27 4.36
N ASN A 160 -16.93 -18.35 3.14
CA ASN A 160 -16.62 -19.45 2.23
C ASN A 160 -15.20 -19.34 1.69
N ARG A 161 -14.52 -20.48 1.57
CA ARG A 161 -13.17 -20.56 1.01
C ARG A 161 -13.16 -21.47 -0.23
N MET A 162 -12.80 -20.89 -1.36
CA MET A 162 -12.54 -21.62 -2.60
C MET A 162 -11.06 -21.99 -2.60
N ARG A 163 -10.71 -23.25 -2.80
CA ARG A 163 -9.30 -23.71 -2.81
C ARG A 163 -8.86 -24.08 -4.22
N LEU A 164 -7.76 -23.51 -4.70
CA LEU A 164 -7.27 -23.72 -6.04
C LEU A 164 -5.80 -24.10 -6.00
N SER A 165 -5.45 -25.27 -6.54
CA SER A 165 -4.07 -25.54 -6.97
C SER A 165 -3.86 -25.31 -8.47
N GLY A 166 -4.93 -25.17 -9.25
CA GLY A 166 -4.88 -24.70 -10.64
C GLY A 166 -5.03 -23.18 -10.77
N SER A 167 -4.95 -22.66 -12.00
CA SER A 167 -5.14 -21.23 -12.30
C SER A 167 -6.62 -20.85 -12.38
N LEU A 168 -6.94 -19.57 -12.19
CA LEU A 168 -8.27 -19.00 -12.41
C LEU A 168 -8.22 -18.02 -13.58
N LEU A 169 -8.86 -18.40 -14.70
CA LEU A 169 -8.87 -17.67 -15.95
C LEU A 169 -10.29 -17.17 -16.25
N HIS A 170 -10.58 -15.94 -15.85
CA HIS A 170 -11.86 -15.27 -16.13
C HIS A 170 -11.74 -14.42 -17.40
N GLN A 171 -12.27 -14.97 -18.50
CA GLN A 171 -12.20 -14.40 -19.85
C GLN A 171 -13.57 -13.84 -20.32
N GLY A 172 -14.67 -14.23 -19.68
CA GLY A 172 -16.01 -13.74 -19.98
C GLY A 172 -17.04 -14.10 -18.89
N GLY A 173 -18.21 -13.46 -18.93
CA GLY A 173 -19.28 -13.68 -17.95
C GLY A 173 -19.03 -13.02 -16.58
N ALA A 174 -19.72 -13.46 -15.53
CA ALA A 174 -19.65 -12.85 -14.20
C ALA A 174 -19.07 -13.81 -13.14
N LEU A 175 -18.04 -13.34 -12.43
CA LEU A 175 -17.46 -13.98 -11.26
C LEU A 175 -17.76 -13.13 -10.01
N SER A 176 -18.64 -13.58 -9.13
CA SER A 176 -18.98 -12.85 -7.90
C SER A 176 -18.72 -13.72 -6.68
N TYR A 177 -17.59 -13.53 -6.01
CA TYR A 177 -17.18 -14.35 -4.87
C TYR A 177 -16.97 -13.50 -3.61
N SER A 178 -17.92 -13.57 -2.68
CA SER A 178 -17.88 -12.80 -1.43
C SER A 178 -16.91 -13.34 -0.36
N GLY A 179 -16.45 -14.59 -0.52
CA GLY A 179 -15.49 -15.22 0.39
C GLY A 179 -14.02 -15.01 0.00
N THR A 180 -13.15 -15.91 0.43
CA THR A 180 -11.73 -15.92 0.07
C THR A 180 -11.42 -17.00 -0.97
N ILE A 181 -10.73 -16.64 -2.04
CA ILE A 181 -10.10 -17.60 -2.96
C ILE A 181 -8.69 -17.85 -2.45
N LEU A 182 -8.39 -19.09 -2.09
CA LEU A 182 -7.09 -19.55 -1.65
C LEU A 182 -6.37 -20.22 -2.82
N PHE A 183 -5.24 -19.65 -3.22
CA PHE A 183 -4.28 -20.21 -4.17
C PHE A 183 -3.22 -20.97 -3.37
N ASN A 184 -3.13 -22.29 -3.56
CA ASN A 184 -2.32 -23.18 -2.71
C ASN A 184 -1.64 -24.31 -3.51
N ASN A 185 -1.15 -24.00 -4.71
CA ASN A 185 -0.32 -24.96 -5.44
C ASN A 185 1.00 -25.20 -4.70
N ASN A 186 1.60 -26.36 -4.94
CA ASN A 186 2.89 -26.78 -4.39
C ASN A 186 3.83 -27.32 -5.48
N HIS A 187 3.39 -27.27 -6.75
CA HIS A 187 4.12 -27.83 -7.88
C HIS A 187 4.38 -26.83 -9.02
N ALA A 188 3.60 -25.75 -9.13
CA ALA A 188 3.79 -24.73 -10.15
C ALA A 188 3.21 -23.37 -9.75
N ASP A 189 3.57 -22.34 -10.49
CA ASP A 189 2.97 -21.01 -10.41
C ASP A 189 1.49 -21.05 -10.81
N GLN A 190 0.72 -20.12 -10.26
CA GLN A 190 -0.70 -19.94 -10.58
C GLN A 190 -0.91 -18.58 -11.26
N THR A 191 -2.00 -18.49 -12.02
CA THR A 191 -2.42 -17.24 -12.64
C THR A 191 -3.85 -16.93 -12.24
N LEU A 192 -4.08 -15.70 -11.80
CA LEU A 192 -5.41 -15.09 -11.70
C LEU A 192 -5.55 -14.06 -12.82
N ARG A 193 -6.24 -14.46 -13.89
CA ARG A 193 -6.53 -13.57 -15.02
C ARG A 193 -7.96 -13.08 -14.93
N ILE A 194 -8.15 -11.77 -14.98
CA ILE A 194 -9.46 -11.12 -15.06
C ILE A 194 -9.42 -10.20 -16.28
N THR A 195 -9.91 -10.69 -17.42
CA THR A 195 -9.96 -9.90 -18.65
C THR A 195 -10.87 -8.68 -18.49
N ASP A 196 -10.39 -7.52 -18.96
CA ASP A 196 -11.12 -6.27 -18.83
C ASP A 196 -12.35 -6.20 -19.74
N ASN A 197 -13.20 -5.22 -19.44
CA ASN A 197 -14.46 -4.95 -20.11
C ASN A 197 -14.31 -4.05 -21.36
N ARG A 198 -13.10 -3.76 -21.86
CA ARG A 198 -12.91 -2.63 -22.79
C ARG A 198 -12.28 -2.93 -24.13
N THR A 199 -11.64 -4.07 -24.38
CA THR A 199 -11.30 -4.42 -25.78
C THR A 199 -11.08 -5.91 -25.98
N VAL A 200 -12.16 -6.70 -26.06
CA VAL A 200 -12.07 -8.06 -26.61
C VAL A 200 -13.29 -8.32 -27.49
N SER A 201 -13.01 -8.74 -28.72
CA SER A 201 -13.87 -9.28 -29.77
C SER A 201 -15.30 -9.67 -29.36
N ALA A 202 -16.27 -9.40 -30.25
CA ALA A 202 -17.72 -9.65 -30.12
C ALA A 202 -18.15 -11.05 -29.63
N THR A 203 -17.21 -12.00 -29.54
CA THR A 203 -17.38 -13.37 -29.05
C THR A 203 -17.49 -13.48 -27.52
N TYR A 204 -16.94 -12.56 -26.71
CA TYR A 204 -16.93 -12.68 -25.25
C TYR A 204 -17.79 -11.59 -24.58
N LYS A 205 -18.92 -11.98 -23.97
CA LYS A 205 -19.77 -11.07 -23.18
C LYS A 205 -18.97 -10.47 -22.02
N TYR A 206 -19.17 -9.17 -21.78
CA TYR A 206 -18.61 -8.35 -20.71
C TYR A 206 -18.22 -9.15 -19.44
N ALA A 207 -16.93 -9.20 -19.15
CA ALA A 207 -16.37 -9.86 -17.98
C ALA A 207 -16.53 -8.97 -16.73
N LYS A 208 -17.28 -9.42 -15.73
CA LYS A 208 -17.41 -8.73 -14.43
C LYS A 208 -16.90 -9.62 -13.30
N ALA A 209 -15.84 -9.19 -12.62
CA ALA A 209 -15.36 -9.84 -11.41
C ALA A 209 -15.63 -8.98 -10.16
N THR A 210 -16.13 -9.58 -9.10
CA THR A 210 -16.24 -8.98 -7.77
C THR A 210 -15.74 -9.99 -6.76
N LEU A 211 -14.52 -9.75 -6.28
CA LEU A 211 -13.80 -10.65 -5.40
C LEU A 211 -13.62 -9.95 -4.05
N SER A 212 -13.94 -10.65 -2.96
CA SER A 212 -13.75 -10.13 -1.61
C SER A 212 -12.32 -10.38 -1.14
N GLY A 213 -11.92 -11.65 -0.99
CA GLY A 213 -10.59 -12.01 -0.51
C GLY A 213 -9.80 -12.85 -1.50
N VAL A 214 -8.50 -12.56 -1.62
CA VAL A 214 -7.52 -13.49 -2.19
C VAL A 214 -6.51 -13.84 -1.12
N SER A 215 -6.20 -15.13 -0.99
CA SER A 215 -5.16 -15.64 -0.12
C SER A 215 -4.19 -16.49 -0.94
N LEU A 216 -2.90 -16.27 -0.71
CA LEU A 216 -1.83 -17.03 -1.34
C LEU A 216 -1.10 -17.83 -0.26
N ASN A 217 -1.03 -19.14 -0.48
CA ASN A 217 -0.20 -20.07 0.29
C ASN A 217 0.39 -21.08 -0.68
N ASN A 218 0.99 -20.56 -1.75
CA ASN A 218 1.67 -21.35 -2.75
C ASN A 218 3.09 -21.65 -2.23
N THR A 219 3.52 -22.90 -2.38
CA THR A 219 4.84 -23.37 -1.94
C THR A 219 5.66 -23.93 -3.09
N ALA A 220 5.20 -23.74 -4.33
CA ALA A 220 5.93 -24.12 -5.52
C ALA A 220 7.13 -23.20 -5.76
N GLY A 221 8.09 -23.69 -6.55
CA GLY A 221 9.10 -22.85 -7.18
C GLY A 221 10.19 -22.25 -6.28
N THR A 222 11.21 -21.70 -6.95
CA THR A 222 12.35 -21.02 -6.36
C THR A 222 12.59 -19.69 -7.08
N THR A 223 11.78 -18.66 -6.81
CA THR A 223 12.00 -17.23 -7.18
C THR A 223 11.35 -16.68 -8.46
N VAL A 224 10.33 -17.31 -9.04
CA VAL A 224 9.48 -16.69 -10.07
C VAL A 224 8.02 -16.81 -9.62
N ASP A 225 7.21 -15.80 -9.92
CA ASP A 225 6.02 -15.43 -9.14
C ASP A 225 4.94 -16.51 -9.01
N ASP A 226 4.65 -16.88 -7.77
CA ASP A 226 3.69 -17.93 -7.42
C ASP A 226 2.24 -17.63 -7.80
N LEU A 227 1.87 -16.35 -7.83
CA LEU A 227 0.58 -15.89 -8.32
C LEU A 227 0.75 -14.63 -9.14
N SER A 228 0.56 -14.78 -10.44
CA SER A 228 0.57 -13.67 -11.40
C SER A 228 -0.84 -13.19 -11.71
N PHE A 229 -1.01 -11.86 -11.79
CA PHE A 229 -2.28 -11.23 -12.15
C PHE A 229 -2.20 -10.62 -13.54
N SER A 230 -3.19 -10.86 -14.40
CA SER A 230 -3.27 -10.22 -15.71
C SER A 230 -4.67 -9.67 -15.99
N GLY A 231 -4.72 -8.56 -16.73
CA GLY A 231 -5.95 -7.91 -17.18
C GLY A 231 -6.19 -6.54 -16.57
N ALA A 232 -7.42 -6.25 -16.15
CA ALA A 232 -7.84 -4.92 -15.66
C ALA A 232 -7.28 -4.59 -14.27
N THR A 233 -7.60 -3.38 -13.77
CA THR A 233 -7.43 -3.05 -12.34
C THR A 233 -8.11 -4.11 -11.47
N LEU A 234 -7.36 -4.64 -10.51
CA LEU A 234 -7.83 -5.64 -9.58
C LEU A 234 -8.52 -4.95 -8.39
N PHE A 235 -9.82 -5.20 -8.24
CA PHE A 235 -10.60 -4.72 -7.10
C PHE A 235 -10.84 -5.84 -6.10
N LEU A 236 -10.34 -5.67 -4.88
CA LEU A 236 -10.50 -6.64 -3.80
C LEU A 236 -10.90 -5.94 -2.49
N ARG A 237 -11.39 -6.72 -1.54
CA ARG A 237 -11.48 -6.28 -0.14
C ARG A 237 -10.18 -6.52 0.59
N SER A 238 -9.55 -7.68 0.43
CA SER A 238 -8.30 -7.96 1.14
C SER A 238 -7.42 -8.96 0.39
N ILE A 239 -6.12 -8.84 0.63
CA ILE A 239 -5.10 -9.80 0.21
C ILE A 239 -4.40 -10.35 1.45
N THR A 240 -4.15 -11.65 1.46
CA THR A 240 -3.29 -12.31 2.45
C THR A 240 -2.25 -13.16 1.74
N VAL A 241 -0.97 -12.92 2.00
CA VAL A 241 0.13 -13.74 1.49
C VAL A 241 0.77 -14.47 2.66
N ASP A 242 0.42 -15.74 2.82
CA ASP A 242 0.99 -16.61 3.86
C ASP A 242 2.35 -17.18 3.39
N ARG A 243 2.42 -17.64 2.13
CA ARG A 243 3.62 -18.13 1.45
C ARG A 243 3.48 -17.93 -0.06
N GLY A 244 4.60 -17.71 -0.74
CA GLY A 244 4.70 -17.42 -2.15
C GLY A 244 4.70 -15.92 -2.46
N ASN A 245 5.09 -15.54 -3.68
CA ASN A 245 5.08 -14.17 -4.15
C ASN A 245 3.80 -13.83 -4.93
N LEU A 246 3.20 -12.69 -4.58
CA LEU A 246 2.19 -12.04 -5.40
C LEU A 246 2.84 -10.95 -6.26
N ASP A 247 2.83 -11.13 -7.59
CA ASP A 247 3.45 -10.18 -8.51
C ASP A 247 2.46 -9.52 -9.47
N LEU A 248 2.52 -8.18 -9.47
CA LEU A 248 1.81 -7.32 -10.38
C LEU A 248 2.72 -6.72 -11.46
N THR A 249 4.05 -6.90 -11.35
CA THR A 249 5.02 -6.32 -12.29
C THR A 249 4.93 -6.95 -13.67
N LYS A 250 4.73 -8.28 -13.75
CA LYS A 250 4.70 -9.04 -15.01
C LYS A 250 3.70 -8.53 -16.05
N TYR A 251 2.53 -8.07 -15.62
CA TYR A 251 1.46 -7.63 -16.52
C TYR A 251 0.98 -6.19 -16.25
N GLY A 252 1.62 -5.48 -15.32
CA GLY A 252 1.34 -4.07 -15.07
C GLY A 252 -0.07 -3.80 -14.52
N VAL A 253 -0.54 -4.61 -13.56
CA VAL A 253 -1.92 -4.51 -13.04
C VAL A 253 -2.02 -3.55 -11.85
N ASN A 254 -2.88 -2.54 -11.97
CA ASN A 254 -3.25 -1.69 -10.83
C ASN A 254 -4.04 -2.49 -9.79
N LEU A 255 -3.85 -2.17 -8.50
CA LEU A 255 -4.52 -2.83 -7.39
C LEU A 255 -5.29 -1.82 -6.54
N SER A 256 -6.57 -2.10 -6.29
CA SER A 256 -7.42 -1.32 -5.38
C SER A 256 -8.01 -2.23 -4.30
N LEU A 257 -7.59 -2.02 -3.05
CA LEU A 257 -8.08 -2.71 -1.87
C LEU A 257 -9.02 -1.82 -1.05
N SER A 258 -10.26 -2.26 -0.85
CA SER A 258 -11.19 -1.64 0.10
C SER A 258 -10.92 -2.01 1.57
N GLY A 259 -9.93 -2.86 1.82
CA GLY A 259 -9.47 -3.30 3.13
C GLY A 259 -7.96 -3.49 3.14
N SER A 260 -7.47 -4.42 3.96
CA SER A 260 -6.02 -4.55 4.24
C SER A 260 -5.31 -5.53 3.33
N MET A 261 -4.00 -5.34 3.20
CA MET A 261 -3.03 -6.32 2.72
C MET A 261 -2.26 -6.87 3.92
N VAL A 262 -2.13 -8.18 4.00
CA VAL A 262 -1.33 -8.86 5.03
C VAL A 262 -0.31 -9.77 4.37
N ILE A 263 0.96 -9.59 4.68
CA ILE A 263 2.07 -10.43 4.24
C ILE A 263 2.67 -11.08 5.48
N ALA A 264 2.67 -12.40 5.52
CA ALA A 264 3.11 -13.16 6.69
C ALA A 264 4.62 -12.98 6.95
N SER A 265 5.04 -13.34 8.16
CA SER A 265 6.47 -13.38 8.50
C SER A 265 7.10 -14.67 7.98
N HIS A 266 7.37 -14.69 6.67
CA HIS A 266 8.00 -15.83 6.00
C HIS A 266 8.84 -15.34 4.82
N ALA A 267 10.03 -15.92 4.59
CA ALA A 267 10.96 -15.48 3.55
C ALA A 267 10.38 -15.57 2.12
N GLN A 268 9.48 -16.52 1.91
CA GLN A 268 8.76 -16.67 0.63
C GLN A 268 7.48 -15.82 0.54
N ALA A 269 7.03 -15.16 1.61
CA ALA A 269 5.82 -14.34 1.55
C ALA A 269 6.16 -12.96 0.96
N GLY A 270 5.72 -12.74 -0.28
CA GLY A 270 6.10 -11.58 -1.08
C GLY A 270 4.93 -10.84 -1.70
N PHE A 271 5.12 -9.54 -1.89
CA PHE A 271 4.32 -8.73 -2.80
C PHE A 271 5.24 -7.81 -3.61
N SER A 272 5.06 -7.78 -4.93
CA SER A 272 5.76 -6.89 -5.85
C SER A 272 4.81 -6.17 -6.80
N ALA A 273 5.02 -4.86 -6.97
CA ALA A 273 4.47 -4.09 -8.06
C ALA A 273 5.52 -3.11 -8.61
N GLY A 274 5.44 -2.81 -9.90
CA GLY A 274 6.32 -1.88 -10.61
C GLY A 274 5.70 -0.49 -10.64
N ALA A 275 5.60 0.10 -11.84
CA ALA A 275 5.01 1.43 -12.10
C ALA A 275 3.48 1.52 -11.89
N GLN A 276 2.86 0.54 -11.22
CA GLN A 276 1.42 0.46 -11.04
C GLN A 276 0.93 1.33 -9.88
N THR A 277 -0.35 1.66 -9.88
CA THR A 277 -1.02 2.29 -8.75
C THR A 277 -1.53 1.24 -7.78
N LEU A 278 -1.12 1.36 -6.51
CA LEU A 278 -1.66 0.62 -5.38
C LEU A 278 -2.52 1.55 -4.52
N THR A 279 -3.84 1.33 -4.53
CA THR A 279 -4.81 2.05 -3.70
C THR A 279 -5.28 1.17 -2.55
N ILE A 280 -5.18 1.64 -1.30
CA ILE A 280 -5.52 0.84 -0.10
C ILE A 280 -6.34 1.65 0.91
N SER A 281 -7.50 1.09 1.28
CA SER A 281 -8.39 1.62 2.33
C SER A 281 -8.14 0.99 3.71
N GLY A 282 -7.45 -0.14 3.80
CA GLY A 282 -6.99 -0.76 5.05
C GLY A 282 -5.53 -0.45 5.38
N SER A 283 -4.89 -1.37 6.12
CA SER A 283 -3.45 -1.33 6.43
C SER A 283 -2.65 -2.20 5.46
N ILE A 284 -1.36 -1.90 5.32
CA ILE A 284 -0.35 -2.83 4.80
C ILE A 284 0.38 -3.38 6.01
N GLU A 285 0.15 -4.65 6.32
CA GLU A 285 0.82 -5.35 7.41
C GLU A 285 1.81 -6.34 6.83
N ARG A 286 3.07 -6.24 7.26
CA ARG A 286 4.16 -7.07 6.77
C ARG A 286 4.89 -7.70 7.94
N GLY A 287 5.00 -9.02 7.92
CA GLY A 287 5.82 -9.76 8.87
C GLY A 287 7.31 -9.53 8.63
N THR A 288 8.12 -9.71 9.67
CA THR A 288 9.55 -9.33 9.65
C THR A 288 10.36 -9.99 8.55
N SER A 289 10.04 -11.24 8.19
CA SER A 289 10.72 -11.98 7.11
C SER A 289 10.04 -11.89 5.75
N GLY A 290 8.84 -11.30 5.68
CA GLY A 290 8.14 -11.06 4.41
C GLY A 290 8.64 -9.79 3.73
N TYR A 291 8.41 -9.68 2.43
CA TYR A 291 8.78 -8.51 1.66
C TYR A 291 7.57 -7.87 0.97
N PHE A 292 7.61 -6.54 0.90
CA PHE A 292 6.68 -5.71 0.17
C PHE A 292 7.52 -4.75 -0.66
N ALA A 293 7.31 -4.76 -1.97
CA ALA A 293 8.05 -3.91 -2.90
C ALA A 293 7.08 -3.21 -3.85
N LEU A 294 7.14 -1.88 -3.86
CA LEU A 294 6.69 -1.05 -4.96
C LEU A 294 7.95 -0.48 -5.59
N SER A 295 8.08 -0.57 -6.92
CA SER A 295 9.22 -0.05 -7.67
C SER A 295 8.74 0.91 -8.75
N GLY A 296 8.74 2.20 -8.42
CA GLY A 296 8.37 3.26 -9.37
C GLY A 296 6.87 3.47 -9.57
N GLY A 297 6.02 2.87 -8.73
CA GLY A 297 4.56 3.02 -8.75
C GLY A 297 4.03 4.11 -7.82
N THR A 298 2.71 4.30 -7.82
CA THR A 298 2.01 5.24 -6.94
C THR A 298 1.34 4.49 -5.78
N LEU A 299 1.58 4.94 -4.55
CA LEU A 299 0.85 4.47 -3.37
C LEU A 299 -0.24 5.48 -3.00
N VAL A 300 -1.50 5.03 -2.95
CA VAL A 300 -2.65 5.86 -2.57
C VAL A 300 -3.31 5.30 -1.31
N LEU A 301 -3.38 6.13 -0.28
CA LEU A 301 -4.12 5.84 0.94
C LEU A 301 -5.50 6.49 0.86
N ASN A 302 -6.56 5.67 0.87
CA ASN A 302 -7.95 6.12 0.71
C ASN A 302 -8.92 5.59 1.77
N GLY A 303 -8.42 5.14 2.92
CA GLY A 303 -9.28 4.68 4.00
C GLY A 303 -9.98 5.82 4.72
N SER A 304 -11.00 5.49 5.49
CA SER A 304 -11.61 6.42 6.46
C SER A 304 -11.13 6.19 7.90
N ASN A 305 -10.33 5.13 8.11
CA ASN A 305 -9.82 4.76 9.42
C ASN A 305 -8.60 5.61 9.77
N ARG A 306 -8.61 6.20 10.97
CA ARG A 306 -7.55 7.09 11.46
C ARG A 306 -6.20 6.42 11.77
N LYS A 307 -5.98 5.18 11.33
CA LYS A 307 -4.81 4.35 11.68
C LYS A 307 -4.48 3.32 10.60
N GLN A 308 -4.43 3.73 9.34
CA GLN A 308 -3.90 2.84 8.30
C GLN A 308 -2.40 2.68 8.54
N HIS A 309 -1.97 1.50 8.97
CA HIS A 309 -0.56 1.24 9.20
C HIS A 309 0.10 0.85 7.89
N ILE A 310 1.23 1.48 7.57
CA ILE A 310 2.00 1.19 6.35
C ILE A 310 3.34 0.57 6.74
N ALA A 311 3.41 -0.76 6.69
CA ALA A 311 4.61 -1.54 6.94
C ALA A 311 5.36 -1.85 5.63
N ALA A 312 5.85 -0.80 4.98
CA ALA A 312 6.48 -0.85 3.65
C ALA A 312 8.00 -0.63 3.71
N ASN A 313 8.70 -1.20 4.70
CA ASN A 313 10.13 -1.02 4.96
C ASN A 313 11.02 -0.83 3.73
N ASN A 314 11.55 0.40 3.60
CA ASN A 314 12.46 0.85 2.56
C ASN A 314 11.87 0.73 1.13
N THR A 315 10.55 0.80 1.01
CA THR A 315 9.86 0.82 -0.28
C THR A 315 10.07 2.16 -0.96
N LYS A 316 10.27 2.12 -2.29
CA LYS A 316 10.45 3.29 -3.14
C LYS A 316 9.23 3.51 -4.02
N VAL A 317 8.46 4.54 -3.75
CA VAL A 317 7.31 4.93 -4.56
C VAL A 317 7.67 6.15 -5.40
N THR A 318 7.13 6.24 -6.61
CA THR A 318 7.19 7.48 -7.39
C THR A 318 6.34 8.51 -6.70
N ASP A 319 5.05 8.22 -6.49
CA ASP A 319 4.15 9.14 -5.83
C ASP A 319 3.52 8.52 -4.60
N PHE A 320 3.34 9.32 -3.56
CA PHE A 320 2.64 8.93 -2.35
C PHE A 320 1.50 9.91 -2.08
N THR A 321 0.26 9.43 -2.17
CA THR A 321 -0.94 10.27 -2.00
C THR A 321 -1.76 9.81 -0.81
N VAL A 322 -2.06 10.75 0.09
CA VAL A 322 -3.04 10.59 1.17
C VAL A 322 -4.30 11.37 0.80
N THR A 323 -5.46 10.70 0.74
CA THR A 323 -6.73 11.30 0.28
C THR A 323 -7.70 11.63 1.43
N LYS A 324 -8.73 12.44 1.12
CA LYS A 324 -9.63 13.27 1.97
C LYS A 324 -10.18 12.67 3.28
N THR A 325 -10.07 11.36 3.52
CA THR A 325 -10.53 10.70 4.76
C THR A 325 -9.48 9.83 5.43
N SER A 326 -8.30 9.70 4.83
CA SER A 326 -7.26 8.79 5.27
C SER A 326 -6.45 9.40 6.41
N SER A 327 -6.16 8.57 7.41
CA SER A 327 -4.99 8.82 8.25
C SER A 327 -3.99 7.68 8.10
N GLY A 328 -2.91 7.97 7.38
CA GLY A 328 -1.78 7.06 7.23
C GLY A 328 -0.86 7.18 8.44
N ILE A 329 -0.44 6.05 8.99
CA ILE A 329 0.64 5.96 9.98
C ILE A 329 1.76 5.17 9.31
N LEU A 330 2.90 5.83 9.07
CA LEU A 330 4.09 5.15 8.59
C LEU A 330 4.68 4.29 9.71
N ALA A 331 4.57 2.97 9.56
CA ALA A 331 5.09 1.99 10.51
C ALA A 331 6.54 1.58 10.19
N ASP A 332 6.98 1.81 8.95
CA ASP A 332 8.36 1.66 8.50
C ASP A 332 8.81 2.89 7.68
N ASN A 333 10.09 2.94 7.31
CA ASN A 333 10.63 3.96 6.41
C ASN A 333 10.11 3.79 4.97
N VAL A 334 9.88 4.90 4.28
CA VAL A 334 9.43 4.94 2.87
C VAL A 334 10.23 6.01 2.12
N THR A 335 10.51 5.78 0.84
CA THR A 335 11.11 6.78 -0.05
C THR A 335 10.12 7.19 -1.13
N VAL A 336 9.95 8.50 -1.33
CA VAL A 336 9.14 9.12 -2.38
C VAL A 336 10.08 9.78 -3.39
N LEU A 337 9.96 9.44 -4.66
CA LEU A 337 10.86 9.89 -5.72
C LEU A 337 10.29 11.07 -6.54
N GLY A 338 8.97 11.17 -6.65
CA GLY A 338 8.22 12.15 -7.43
C GLY A 338 7.50 13.14 -6.52
N THR A 339 6.26 12.84 -6.14
CA THR A 339 5.44 13.76 -5.33
C THR A 339 4.87 13.10 -4.08
N LEU A 340 5.05 13.76 -2.93
CA LEU A 340 4.26 13.52 -1.72
C LEU A 340 3.04 14.46 -1.73
N THR A 341 1.83 13.91 -1.74
CA THR A 341 0.58 14.69 -1.68
C THR A 341 -0.24 14.32 -0.45
N VAL A 342 -0.56 15.31 0.40
CA VAL A 342 -1.49 15.17 1.51
C VAL A 342 -2.70 16.05 1.24
N ASN A 343 -3.82 15.44 0.83
CA ASN A 343 -5.00 16.19 0.42
C ASN A 343 -5.73 16.85 1.60
N THR A 344 -6.58 17.85 1.30
CA THR A 344 -7.45 18.50 2.27
C THR A 344 -8.28 17.50 3.07
N GLY A 345 -8.31 17.65 4.40
CA GLY A 345 -9.01 16.76 5.32
C GLY A 345 -8.28 15.46 5.66
N SER A 346 -7.12 15.21 5.06
CA SER A 346 -6.29 14.03 5.30
C SER A 346 -5.26 14.27 6.39
N THR A 347 -4.71 13.18 6.92
CA THR A 347 -3.63 13.25 7.91
C THR A 347 -2.55 12.24 7.59
N LEU A 348 -1.29 12.68 7.54
CA LEU A 348 -0.13 11.81 7.48
C LEU A 348 0.59 11.87 8.83
N ALA A 349 0.68 10.75 9.53
CA ALA A 349 1.36 10.67 10.81
C ALA A 349 2.56 9.74 10.72
N PHE A 350 3.59 10.08 11.49
CA PHE A 350 4.84 9.33 11.55
C PHE A 350 4.97 8.73 12.96
N GLY A 351 5.46 7.49 13.00
CA GLY A 351 5.89 6.86 14.25
C GLY A 351 7.28 7.35 14.65
N ALA A 352 8.27 6.46 14.67
CA ALA A 352 9.69 6.79 14.80
C ALA A 352 10.42 6.67 13.45
N ASN A 353 9.67 6.72 12.35
CA ASN A 353 10.14 6.38 11.01
C ASN A 353 10.39 7.64 10.17
N THR A 354 11.24 7.49 9.16
CA THR A 354 11.60 8.55 8.23
C THR A 354 10.92 8.32 6.87
N LEU A 355 10.31 9.36 6.33
CA LEU A 355 9.97 9.42 4.91
C LEU A 355 11.07 10.19 4.19
N TYR A 356 11.74 9.55 3.24
CA TYR A 356 12.75 10.18 2.41
C TYR A 356 12.09 10.82 1.19
N ALA A 357 12.21 12.13 1.08
CA ALA A 357 11.61 12.97 0.04
C ALA A 357 12.67 13.79 -0.72
N THR A 358 13.95 13.46 -0.59
CA THR A 358 15.06 14.13 -1.29
C THR A 358 14.80 14.25 -2.80
N GLY A 359 14.75 15.48 -3.30
CA GLY A 359 14.47 15.78 -4.72
C GLY A 359 13.00 15.64 -5.14
N SER A 360 12.11 15.22 -4.24
CA SER A 360 10.67 15.12 -4.50
C SER A 360 9.96 16.44 -4.24
N SER A 361 8.79 16.62 -4.87
CA SER A 361 7.87 17.71 -4.52
C SER A 361 6.99 17.30 -3.33
N ILE A 362 6.71 18.25 -2.44
CA ILE A 362 5.78 18.05 -1.32
C ILE A 362 4.63 19.03 -1.49
N VAL A 363 3.41 18.49 -1.53
CA VAL A 363 2.16 19.24 -1.64
C VAL A 363 1.28 18.87 -0.46
N ASN A 364 1.22 19.75 0.55
CA ASN A 364 0.43 19.54 1.75
C ASN A 364 -0.77 20.50 1.81
N TYR A 365 -1.97 19.94 1.65
CA TYR A 365 -3.26 20.58 1.86
C TYR A 365 -3.96 20.10 3.14
N GLY A 366 -3.35 19.15 3.86
CA GLY A 366 -3.92 18.46 5.02
C GLY A 366 -3.07 18.69 6.27
N LYS A 367 -2.84 17.63 7.06
CA LYS A 367 -2.00 17.70 8.27
C LYS A 367 -0.93 16.64 8.28
N ILE A 368 0.27 17.03 8.67
CA ILE A 368 1.43 16.17 8.89
C ILE A 368 1.66 16.12 10.41
N TYR A 369 1.85 14.93 10.98
CA TYR A 369 2.15 14.74 12.40
C TYR A 369 3.38 13.87 12.56
N GLU A 370 4.53 14.51 12.66
CA GLU A 370 5.81 13.82 12.68
C GLU A 370 6.07 13.05 13.99
N GLN A 371 5.48 13.47 15.11
CA GLN A 371 5.69 12.86 16.43
C GLN A 371 7.18 12.67 16.78
N THR A 372 7.73 11.47 16.54
CA THR A 372 9.14 11.12 16.74
C THR A 372 9.86 10.73 15.43
N GLY A 373 9.12 10.69 14.33
CA GLY A 373 9.62 10.49 12.98
C GLY A 373 9.87 11.84 12.31
N LYS A 374 10.08 11.81 11.00
CA LYS A 374 10.35 13.00 10.21
C LYS A 374 10.14 12.78 8.72
N ILE A 375 9.94 13.86 7.98
CA ILE A 375 10.29 13.91 6.57
C ILE A 375 11.77 14.29 6.45
N TYR A 376 12.48 13.70 5.48
CA TYR A 376 13.83 14.08 5.12
C TYR A 376 13.81 14.67 3.72
N HIS A 377 13.99 15.98 3.61
CA HIS A 377 14.02 16.72 2.36
C HIS A 377 15.33 17.51 2.26
N THR A 378 15.77 17.82 1.05
CA THR A 378 17.04 18.56 0.85
C THR A 378 16.83 19.81 0.00
N GLY A 379 15.59 20.12 -0.35
CA GLY A 379 15.24 21.17 -1.30
C GLY A 379 14.92 22.46 -0.56
N SER A 380 15.93 23.08 0.05
CA SER A 380 15.75 24.34 0.77
C SER A 380 16.63 25.44 0.19
N ASN A 381 16.08 26.66 0.11
CA ASN A 381 16.78 27.83 -0.42
C ASN A 381 16.63 28.99 0.55
N PHE A 382 17.76 29.56 0.99
CA PHE A 382 17.79 30.65 1.96
C PHE A 382 18.33 31.95 1.36
N VAL A 383 17.51 32.99 1.36
CA VAL A 383 17.84 34.31 0.82
C VAL A 383 17.81 35.36 1.92
N VAL A 384 18.87 36.16 1.98
CA VAL A 384 18.93 37.45 2.70
C VAL A 384 18.83 38.55 1.65
N GLY A 385 17.85 39.44 1.79
CA GLY A 385 17.42 40.33 0.72
C GLY A 385 16.76 41.64 1.16
N ASN A 386 16.34 42.41 0.17
CA ASN A 386 15.61 43.66 0.34
C ASN A 386 14.09 43.43 0.48
N SER A 387 13.30 44.51 0.48
CA SER A 387 11.83 44.44 0.60
C SER A 387 11.12 43.70 -0.54
N SER A 388 11.79 43.52 -1.68
CA SER A 388 11.34 42.67 -2.79
C SER A 388 11.79 41.21 -2.65
N TYR A 389 12.39 40.83 -1.51
CA TYR A 389 12.98 39.52 -1.23
C TYR A 389 14.04 39.09 -2.26
N SER A 390 14.61 40.06 -2.96
CA SER A 390 15.72 39.84 -3.88
C SER A 390 17.02 39.91 -3.09
N ARG A 391 17.95 38.99 -3.39
CA ARG A 391 19.24 38.91 -2.70
C ARG A 391 19.99 40.24 -2.80
N ILE A 392 20.47 40.72 -1.66
CA ILE A 392 21.40 41.86 -1.56
C ILE A 392 22.48 41.54 -0.52
N ASP A 393 23.69 42.03 -0.76
CA ASP A 393 24.86 41.72 0.07
C ASP A 393 25.26 42.88 1.00
N LEU A 394 24.53 44.01 0.96
CA LEU A 394 24.85 45.20 1.75
C LEU A 394 23.57 45.84 2.31
N PHE A 395 23.57 46.06 3.61
CA PHE A 395 22.55 46.78 4.37
C PHE A 395 23.20 47.94 5.12
N ARG A 396 22.58 49.11 5.07
CA ARG A 396 22.98 50.27 5.84
C ARG A 396 22.24 50.32 7.16
N GLU A 397 22.73 51.14 8.08
CA GLU A 397 22.00 51.53 9.28
C GLU A 397 20.56 51.98 8.96
N GLY A 398 19.59 51.42 9.69
CA GLY A 398 18.16 51.68 9.49
C GLY A 398 17.50 50.82 8.41
N ASP A 399 18.24 50.08 7.59
CA ASP A 399 17.66 49.17 6.63
C ASP A 399 16.97 47.98 7.32
N SER A 400 15.90 47.50 6.70
CA SER A 400 15.30 46.21 7.05
C SER A 400 15.97 45.10 6.24
N VAL A 401 16.48 44.10 6.95
CA VAL A 401 17.00 42.85 6.39
C VAL A 401 15.84 41.88 6.24
N TYR A 402 15.52 41.48 5.01
CA TYR A 402 14.44 40.54 4.73
C TYR A 402 15.00 39.15 4.50
N PHE A 403 14.26 38.15 4.96
CA PHE A 403 14.62 36.74 4.85
C PHE A 403 13.56 36.00 4.05
N THR A 404 13.98 35.10 3.16
CA THR A 404 13.12 34.10 2.54
C THR A 404 13.74 32.74 2.70
N MET A 405 12.98 31.81 3.26
CA MET A 405 13.35 30.41 3.35
C MET A 405 12.32 29.58 2.59
N ASN A 406 12.76 28.79 1.62
CA ASN A 406 11.93 27.76 1.00
C ASN A 406 12.24 26.45 1.71
N ASP A 407 11.24 25.83 2.33
CA ASP A 407 11.36 24.51 2.96
C ASP A 407 10.01 23.79 2.91
N LEU A 408 9.91 22.74 2.09
CA LEU A 408 8.60 22.18 1.73
C LEU A 408 8.05 21.19 2.76
N ASP A 409 8.91 20.57 3.56
CA ASP A 409 8.53 19.67 4.66
C ASP A 409 8.18 20.41 5.96
N GLU A 410 8.55 21.68 6.10
CA GLU A 410 8.08 22.55 7.20
C GLU A 410 6.64 23.08 7.02
N ASN A 411 6.01 22.83 5.87
CA ASN A 411 4.56 23.01 5.72
C ASN A 411 3.85 21.78 6.35
N ILE A 412 3.62 21.85 7.67
CA ILE A 412 3.08 20.77 8.49
C ILE A 412 1.54 20.80 8.53
N ASP A 413 0.93 21.99 8.61
CA ASP A 413 -0.52 22.16 8.61
C ASP A 413 -0.98 22.99 7.41
N GLY A 414 -1.25 22.32 6.30
CA GLY A 414 -1.77 22.91 5.06
C GLY A 414 -3.14 23.61 5.16
N THR A 415 -3.69 23.76 6.36
CA THR A 415 -4.92 24.52 6.64
C THR A 415 -4.65 25.92 7.19
N VAL A 416 -3.42 26.23 7.63
CA VAL A 416 -3.00 27.52 8.20
C VAL A 416 -1.58 27.86 7.76
N ALA A 417 -1.17 29.12 7.84
CA ALA A 417 0.23 29.47 7.58
C ALA A 417 1.11 29.03 8.76
N ASP A 418 2.14 28.24 8.48
CA ASP A 418 3.10 27.78 9.48
C ASP A 418 4.20 28.82 9.77
N THR A 419 4.99 28.58 10.82
CA THR A 419 6.09 29.47 11.24
C THR A 419 7.33 28.68 11.60
N LEU A 420 8.49 29.21 11.22
CA LEU A 420 9.80 28.71 11.63
C LEU A 420 10.66 29.83 12.21
N THR A 421 11.80 29.49 12.83
CA THR A 421 12.73 30.47 13.41
C THR A 421 14.11 30.36 12.82
N ILE A 422 14.75 31.51 12.57
CA ILE A 422 16.17 31.60 12.19
C ILE A 422 16.94 32.38 13.26
N ALA A 423 18.24 32.08 13.37
CA ALA A 423 19.17 32.87 14.15
C ALA A 423 19.93 33.82 13.22
N VAL A 424 19.98 35.11 13.56
CA VAL A 424 20.70 36.13 12.79
C VAL A 424 21.74 36.75 13.69
N THR A 425 23.00 36.74 13.28
CA THR A 425 24.10 37.31 14.06
C THR A 425 24.77 38.45 13.31
N LEU A 426 25.23 39.45 14.06
CA LEU A 426 26.26 40.37 13.60
C LEU A 426 27.60 39.90 14.17
N ALA A 427 28.61 39.82 13.32
CA ALA A 427 29.96 39.47 13.73
C ALA A 427 30.99 40.41 13.11
N ARG A 428 31.99 40.80 13.89
CA ARG A 428 33.16 41.54 13.41
C ARG A 428 34.42 40.77 13.74
N ASP A 429 35.30 40.61 12.76
CA ASP A 429 36.58 39.91 12.91
C ASP A 429 36.41 38.50 13.54
N GLY A 430 35.33 37.80 13.15
CA GLY A 430 34.97 36.47 13.66
C GLY A 430 34.33 36.45 15.05
N THR A 431 34.20 37.60 15.73
CA THR A 431 33.54 37.70 17.04
C THR A 431 32.10 38.11 16.87
N VAL A 432 31.16 37.29 17.36
CA VAL A 432 29.73 37.63 17.40
C VAL A 432 29.54 38.79 18.37
N VAL A 433 28.95 39.88 17.88
CA VAL A 433 28.66 41.11 18.64
C VAL A 433 27.18 41.23 18.97
N ASP A 434 26.31 40.70 18.12
CA ASP A 434 24.86 40.71 18.35
C ASP A 434 24.18 39.45 17.79
N THR A 435 23.02 39.08 18.34
CA THR A 435 22.25 37.89 17.96
C THR A 435 20.75 38.16 18.13
N GLU A 436 19.98 37.87 17.09
CA GLU A 436 18.53 38.01 17.06
C GLU A 436 17.86 36.72 16.55
N THR A 437 16.74 36.35 17.19
CA THR A 437 15.88 35.28 16.70
C THR A 437 14.73 35.89 15.88
N VAL A 438 14.64 35.53 14.60
CA VAL A 438 13.59 36.03 13.70
C VAL A 438 12.60 34.91 13.39
N THR A 439 11.31 35.17 13.63
CA THR A 439 10.22 34.27 13.20
C THR A 439 9.87 34.56 11.75
N LEU A 440 9.95 33.53 10.91
CA LEU A 440 9.48 33.57 9.53
C LEU A 440 8.08 32.95 9.46
N THR A 441 7.17 33.58 8.73
CA THR A 441 5.80 33.07 8.51
C THR A 441 5.63 32.67 7.07
N GLU A 442 4.95 31.57 6.85
CA GLU A 442 4.62 31.10 5.52
C GLU A 442 3.79 32.13 4.72
N THR A 443 4.12 32.36 3.45
CA THR A 443 3.48 33.41 2.63
C THR A 443 2.04 33.09 2.24
N ALA A 444 1.75 31.80 2.12
CA ALA A 444 0.42 31.24 2.03
C ALA A 444 0.49 29.85 2.68
N LYS A 445 -0.63 29.39 3.27
CA LYS A 445 -0.76 28.14 4.05
C LYS A 445 -0.31 26.81 3.39
N GLU A 446 0.18 26.86 2.16
CA GLU A 446 0.51 25.68 1.34
C GLU A 446 1.79 25.92 0.51
N SER A 447 2.51 27.02 0.76
CA SER A 447 3.58 27.48 -0.13
C SER A 447 4.94 26.85 0.17
N GLY A 448 5.22 26.47 1.41
CA GLY A 448 6.56 26.14 1.91
C GLY A 448 7.54 27.31 1.84
N ILE A 449 7.07 28.54 1.58
CA ILE A 449 7.90 29.74 1.48
C ILE A 449 7.65 30.60 2.71
N PHE A 450 8.66 30.74 3.55
CA PHE A 450 8.63 31.47 4.81
C PHE A 450 9.36 32.80 4.69
N ARG A 451 8.75 33.88 5.18
CA ARG A 451 9.30 35.23 5.11
C ARG A 451 9.21 35.97 6.44
N GLY A 452 10.18 36.83 6.67
CA GLY A 452 10.28 37.68 7.85
C GLY A 452 11.36 38.75 7.66
N SER A 453 11.54 39.62 8.64
CA SER A 453 12.56 40.66 8.59
C SER A 453 13.01 41.10 9.98
N VAL A 454 14.17 41.74 10.03
CA VAL A 454 14.71 42.43 11.21
C VAL A 454 15.31 43.76 10.76
N THR A 455 15.27 44.79 11.60
CA THR A 455 15.80 46.13 11.26
C THR A 455 17.17 46.33 11.88
N THR A 456 18.10 46.95 11.14
CA THR A 456 19.42 47.31 11.67
C THR A 456 19.38 48.65 12.40
N LYS A 457 20.23 48.84 13.41
CA LYS A 457 20.43 50.14 14.06
C LYS A 457 21.88 50.38 14.44
N ASN A 458 22.26 51.65 14.35
CA ASN A 458 23.51 52.17 14.89
C ASN A 458 23.35 52.47 16.39
N GLN A 459 23.41 51.42 17.21
CA GLN A 459 23.43 51.52 18.67
C GLN A 459 24.30 50.43 19.28
N ALA A 460 24.53 50.50 20.59
CA ALA A 460 25.27 49.48 21.31
C ALA A 460 24.55 48.12 21.17
N ALA A 461 25.30 47.07 20.84
CA ALA A 461 24.76 45.74 20.60
C ALA A 461 23.99 45.21 21.82
N SER A 462 22.81 44.66 21.58
CA SER A 462 21.93 44.15 22.62
C SER A 462 21.07 43.01 22.06
N SER A 463 21.51 41.79 22.27
CA SER A 463 20.87 40.61 21.71
C SER A 463 19.45 40.36 22.20
N GLU A 464 18.65 39.77 21.31
CA GLU A 464 17.23 39.42 21.47
C GLU A 464 16.33 40.63 21.79
N ASN A 465 16.65 41.79 21.23
CA ASN A 465 15.85 43.01 21.41
C ASN A 465 14.98 43.38 20.19
N GLY A 466 15.05 42.59 19.12
CA GLY A 466 14.30 42.76 17.88
C GLY A 466 14.98 43.66 16.84
N TYR A 467 16.23 44.05 17.06
CA TYR A 467 17.04 44.86 16.15
C TYR A 467 18.44 44.27 16.00
N LEU A 468 19.03 44.38 14.81
CA LEU A 468 20.44 44.08 14.62
C LEU A 468 21.26 45.33 14.95
N ASP A 469 21.84 45.36 16.13
CA ASP A 469 22.46 46.53 16.73
C ASP A 469 23.97 46.46 16.70
N TYR A 470 24.61 47.41 16.00
CA TYR A 470 26.04 47.62 16.14
C TYR A 470 26.45 49.03 15.69
N THR A 471 27.48 49.58 16.33
CA THR A 471 27.97 50.95 16.04
C THR A 471 29.12 50.98 15.04
N LYS A 472 29.48 49.84 14.45
CA LYS A 472 30.57 49.72 13.47
C LYS A 472 30.14 48.77 12.34
N ASP A 473 30.94 48.69 11.29
CA ASP A 473 30.70 47.72 10.21
C ASP A 473 30.86 46.29 10.74
N ALA A 474 30.00 45.38 10.27
CA ALA A 474 29.98 43.98 10.65
C ALA A 474 29.39 43.09 9.54
N ASN A 475 29.59 41.79 9.67
CA ASN A 475 28.97 40.79 8.81
C ASN A 475 27.67 40.31 9.44
N ILE A 476 26.59 40.30 8.67
CA ILE A 476 25.35 39.61 9.00
C ILE A 476 25.52 38.14 8.60
N ALA A 477 25.20 37.23 9.51
CA ALA A 477 25.08 35.81 9.22
C ALA A 477 23.71 35.31 9.71
N ALA A 478 22.86 34.92 8.76
CA ALA A 478 21.59 34.27 9.06
C ALA A 478 21.77 32.76 8.94
N VAL A 479 21.28 32.01 9.93
CA VAL A 479 21.37 30.56 10.00
C VAL A 479 19.99 29.98 10.29
N TYR A 480 19.59 29.06 9.43
CA TYR A 480 18.47 28.17 9.65
C TYR A 480 18.99 26.76 9.96
N THR A 481 18.35 26.09 10.92
CA THR A 481 18.55 24.67 11.19
C THR A 481 17.18 24.02 11.30
N ASP A 482 16.88 23.14 10.36
CA ASP A 482 15.71 22.27 10.41
C ASP A 482 15.81 21.40 11.69
N ALA A 483 14.78 21.46 12.53
CA ALA A 483 14.79 20.78 13.82
C ALA A 483 14.51 19.27 13.72
N GLN A 484 13.96 18.81 12.60
CA GLN A 484 13.54 17.45 12.34
C GLN A 484 14.68 16.67 11.68
N ASP A 485 15.26 17.25 10.65
CA ASP A 485 16.16 16.54 9.76
C ASP A 485 17.64 16.97 9.87
N GLY A 486 17.86 18.12 10.51
CA GLY A 486 19.18 18.68 10.79
C GLY A 486 19.81 19.43 9.62
N LEU A 487 19.06 19.67 8.54
CA LEU A 487 19.47 20.49 7.42
C LEU A 487 19.85 21.89 7.92
N LYS A 488 21.04 22.34 7.50
CA LYS A 488 21.56 23.66 7.86
C LYS A 488 21.73 24.49 6.61
N ASN A 489 21.11 25.66 6.63
CA ASN A 489 21.27 26.67 5.61
C ASN A 489 21.82 27.93 6.26
N SER A 490 22.82 28.53 5.66
CA SER A 490 23.37 29.81 6.12
C SER A 490 23.54 30.76 4.96
N GLN A 491 23.28 32.04 5.23
CA GLN A 491 23.44 33.10 4.25
C GLN A 491 23.99 34.34 4.92
N GLY A 492 24.95 35.00 4.25
CA GLY A 492 25.60 36.20 4.75
C GLY A 492 25.24 37.47 3.97
N ALA A 493 25.44 38.61 4.62
CA ALA A 493 25.45 39.95 4.04
C ALA A 493 26.35 40.87 4.88
N THR A 494 26.55 42.11 4.45
CA THR A 494 27.34 43.12 5.18
C THR A 494 26.43 44.20 5.76
N TYR A 495 26.69 44.57 7.00
CA TYR A 495 26.11 45.73 7.67
C TYR A 495 27.11 46.90 7.68
N GLN A 496 26.68 48.08 7.24
CA GLN A 496 27.50 49.28 7.16
C GLN A 496 26.89 50.46 7.93
N VAL A 497 27.71 51.09 8.75
CA VAL A 497 27.37 52.28 9.55
C VAL A 497 27.87 53.54 8.85
N ALA A 498 27.16 54.66 8.97
CA ALA A 498 27.62 55.92 8.38
C ALA A 498 28.97 56.35 9.02
N GLY A 499 30.02 56.44 8.19
CA GLY A 499 31.39 56.74 8.64
C GLY A 499 32.24 55.52 9.03
N GLY A 500 31.73 54.29 8.82
CA GLY A 500 32.50 53.05 8.94
C GLY A 500 33.63 52.98 7.90
N SER A 501 34.85 52.69 8.36
CA SER A 501 36.00 52.46 7.47
C SER A 501 35.94 51.02 6.96
N SER A 502 35.75 50.87 5.65
CA SER A 502 35.76 49.57 4.97
C SER A 502 37.19 48.99 4.94
N THR A 503 37.60 48.28 5.98
CA THR A 503 38.74 47.34 5.86
C THR A 503 38.24 46.03 5.29
N ALA A 504 38.23 45.95 3.95
CA ALA A 504 38.01 44.70 3.24
C ALA A 504 39.14 43.70 3.60
N SER A 505 38.82 42.61 4.30
CA SER A 505 39.69 41.44 4.32
C SER A 505 39.29 40.53 3.16
N GLY A 506 40.07 40.58 2.08
CA GLY A 506 39.96 39.63 0.98
C GLY A 506 40.36 38.22 1.46
N GLY A 507 39.40 37.31 1.47
CA GLY A 507 39.62 35.87 1.50
C GLY A 507 38.94 35.28 0.27
N GLY A 508 39.73 34.97 -0.76
CA GLY A 508 39.22 34.48 -2.04
C GLY A 508 38.65 33.07 -1.97
N SER A 509 37.64 32.81 -2.79
CA SER A 509 37.45 31.51 -3.43
C SER A 509 37.05 31.76 -4.89
N GLY A 510 37.81 31.15 -5.79
CA GLY A 510 37.86 31.49 -7.21
C GLY A 510 36.82 30.79 -8.07
N SER A 511 36.48 31.48 -9.16
CA SER A 511 35.85 31.03 -10.40
C SER A 511 35.77 32.31 -11.24
N GLY A 512 36.31 32.51 -12.44
CA GLY A 512 36.73 31.63 -13.52
C GLY A 512 36.41 32.38 -14.82
N GLY A 513 37.43 32.98 -15.45
CA GLY A 513 37.54 33.17 -16.91
C GLY A 513 36.68 34.20 -17.68
N GLY A 514 37.37 35.17 -18.31
CA GLY A 514 37.02 35.81 -19.60
C GLY A 514 36.01 36.98 -19.53
N GLY A 515 36.28 38.22 -19.94
CA GLY A 515 37.22 38.76 -20.91
C GLY A 515 36.44 39.43 -22.05
N GLY A 516 36.10 40.73 -21.95
CA GLY A 516 35.32 41.42 -22.98
C GLY A 516 35.09 42.93 -22.79
N ARG A 517 36.07 43.73 -23.22
CA ARG A 517 36.04 45.07 -23.87
C ARG A 517 34.99 46.16 -23.48
N ARG A 518 35.54 47.28 -22.97
CA ARG A 518 35.29 48.72 -23.24
C ARG A 518 33.96 49.17 -23.90
N SER A 519 33.26 50.10 -23.27
CA SER A 519 33.03 51.49 -23.77
C SER A 519 32.23 52.37 -22.78
N SER A 520 32.48 53.68 -22.89
CA SER A 520 32.13 54.81 -22.01
C SER A 520 30.67 55.33 -22.19
N PRO A 521 30.20 56.36 -21.42
CA PRO A 521 28.82 56.50 -20.94
C PRO A 521 27.92 57.42 -21.79
N SER A 522 26.61 57.36 -21.55
CA SER A 522 25.67 58.43 -21.92
C SER A 522 24.65 58.71 -20.80
N SER A 523 24.39 60.01 -20.63
CA SER A 523 23.55 60.67 -19.61
C SER A 523 22.04 60.66 -19.98
N PRO A 524 21.13 61.11 -19.09
CA PRO A 524 19.81 60.51 -18.88
C PRO A 524 18.65 61.20 -19.62
N VAL A 525 17.54 60.47 -19.79
CA VAL A 525 16.24 60.99 -20.21
C VAL A 525 15.22 60.86 -19.07
N GLN A 526 14.63 61.99 -18.68
CA GLN A 526 13.54 62.09 -17.70
C GLN A 526 12.20 61.64 -18.29
N GLY A 527 11.38 60.97 -17.47
CA GLY A 527 9.97 60.68 -17.72
C GLY A 527 9.14 60.75 -16.41
N PRO A 528 7.82 60.96 -16.47
CA PRO A 528 7.11 61.86 -15.57
C PRO A 528 6.57 61.23 -14.26
N LYS A 529 6.43 62.10 -13.24
CA LYS A 529 5.79 61.87 -11.94
C LYS A 529 4.37 61.28 -12.07
N LYS A 530 4.07 60.22 -11.31
CA LYS A 530 2.71 59.81 -10.94
C LYS A 530 2.56 59.79 -9.41
N THR A 531 1.51 60.45 -8.94
CA THR A 531 1.06 60.58 -7.54
C THR A 531 0.44 59.28 -7.00
N PRO A 532 0.63 58.93 -5.71
CA PRO A 532 -0.02 57.77 -5.10
C PRO A 532 -1.41 58.09 -4.48
N PRO A 533 -2.35 57.12 -4.43
CA PRO A 533 -3.68 57.26 -3.80
C PRO A 533 -3.65 56.99 -2.28
N PRO A 534 -4.73 57.29 -1.53
CA PRO A 534 -4.67 57.60 -0.09
C PRO A 534 -4.69 56.36 0.82
N VAL A 535 -3.98 56.49 1.96
CA VAL A 535 -3.85 55.48 3.02
C VAL A 535 -5.14 55.36 3.84
N ARG A 536 -5.67 54.14 3.98
CA ARG A 536 -6.80 53.81 4.86
C ARG A 536 -6.27 53.36 6.23
N ARG A 537 -6.69 54.05 7.29
CA ARG A 537 -6.26 53.87 8.68
C ARG A 537 -6.88 52.59 9.27
N VAL A 538 -6.06 51.67 9.80
CA VAL A 538 -6.53 50.46 10.53
C VAL A 538 -6.24 50.62 12.02
N MET A 539 -7.25 50.34 12.84
CA MET A 539 -7.23 50.36 14.31
C MET A 539 -6.33 49.25 14.87
N LYS A 540 -5.49 49.56 15.87
CA LYS A 540 -4.69 48.59 16.64
C LYS A 540 -5.56 47.91 17.70
N GLU A 541 -5.67 46.59 17.64
CA GLU A 541 -6.23 45.78 18.73
C GLU A 541 -5.10 45.33 19.67
N THR A 542 -5.28 45.53 20.97
CA THR A 542 -4.22 45.33 21.99
C THR A 542 -4.39 43.95 22.66
N VAL A 543 -3.45 43.03 22.45
CA VAL A 543 -3.44 41.72 23.11
C VAL A 543 -2.91 41.85 24.55
N LYS A 544 -3.75 41.54 25.54
CA LYS A 544 -3.37 41.55 26.97
C LYS A 544 -2.44 40.37 27.32
N LYS A 545 -1.27 40.66 27.87
CA LYS A 545 -0.34 39.67 28.46
C LYS A 545 -0.96 39.02 29.71
N LYS A 546 -0.90 37.67 29.81
CA LYS A 546 -1.39 36.88 30.95
C LYS A 546 -0.60 37.17 32.23
N THR A 547 -1.29 37.23 33.36
CA THR A 547 -0.70 37.58 34.66
C THR A 547 0.10 36.41 35.27
N VAL A 548 1.09 36.72 36.11
CA VAL A 548 1.97 35.75 36.80
C VAL A 548 1.19 34.66 37.56
N LYS A 549 -0.01 34.98 38.04
CA LYS A 549 -0.91 34.05 38.75
C LYS A 549 -1.46 32.95 37.83
N GLU A 550 -1.78 33.27 36.57
CA GLU A 550 -2.27 32.31 35.57
C GLU A 550 -1.17 31.35 35.13
N GLN A 551 0.06 31.87 34.98
CA GLN A 551 1.23 31.04 34.66
C GLN A 551 1.57 30.04 35.79
N ARG A 552 1.40 30.43 37.06
CA ARG A 552 1.59 29.54 38.22
C ARG A 552 0.52 28.43 38.26
N LEU A 553 -0.73 28.74 37.90
CA LEU A 553 -1.81 27.75 37.86
C LEU A 553 -1.61 26.72 36.73
N GLU A 554 -1.15 27.14 35.56
CA GLU A 554 -0.77 26.27 34.44
C GLU A 554 0.37 25.31 34.82
N ARG A 555 1.43 25.81 35.46
CA ARG A 555 2.54 24.97 35.94
C ARG A 555 2.08 23.91 36.96
N ALA A 556 1.13 24.26 37.84
CA ALA A 556 0.55 23.32 38.79
C ALA A 556 -0.30 22.22 38.11
N LYS A 557 -1.08 22.59 37.08
CA LYS A 557 -1.84 21.64 36.26
C LYS A 557 -0.93 20.68 35.49
N LYS A 558 0.17 21.19 34.90
CA LYS A 558 1.17 20.39 34.19
C LYS A 558 1.85 19.38 35.12
N LYS A 559 2.25 19.79 36.33
CA LYS A 559 2.82 18.87 37.36
C LYS A 559 1.83 17.76 37.76
N LYS A 560 0.54 18.07 37.94
CA LYS A 560 -0.49 17.05 38.22
C LYS A 560 -0.67 16.05 37.08
N ARG A 561 -0.65 16.50 35.81
CA ARG A 561 -0.72 15.62 34.64
C ARG A 561 0.48 14.67 34.56
N VAL A 562 1.70 15.16 34.79
CA VAL A 562 2.93 14.33 34.79
C VAL A 562 2.87 13.25 35.88
N LYS A 563 2.44 13.60 37.10
CA LYS A 563 2.31 12.63 38.20
C LYS A 563 1.28 11.53 37.90
N LYS A 564 0.19 11.87 37.20
CA LYS A 564 -0.82 10.90 36.76
C LYS A 564 -0.26 9.92 35.72
N VAL A 565 0.49 10.41 34.73
CA VAL A 565 1.12 9.57 33.69
C VAL A 565 2.14 8.60 34.29
N LEU A 566 2.96 9.05 35.25
CA LEU A 566 3.94 8.18 35.92
C LEU A 566 3.27 7.04 36.71
N LYS A 567 2.15 7.32 37.39
CA LYS A 567 1.37 6.30 38.11
C LYS A 567 0.80 5.25 37.16
N THR A 568 0.28 5.66 36.00
CA THR A 568 -0.23 4.75 34.97
C THR A 568 0.86 3.87 34.36
N LYS A 569 2.06 4.43 34.11
CA LYS A 569 3.20 3.67 33.56
C LYS A 569 3.69 2.59 34.54
N ALA A 570 3.70 2.87 35.84
CA ALA A 570 4.03 1.88 36.87
C ALA A 570 2.99 0.74 36.93
N GLN A 571 1.70 1.08 36.81
CA GLN A 571 0.61 0.11 36.82
C GLN A 571 0.67 -0.84 35.60
N LEU A 572 0.92 -0.31 34.40
CA LEU A 572 1.11 -1.11 33.18
C LEU A 572 2.32 -2.05 33.26
N LYS A 573 3.42 -1.60 33.89
CA LYS A 573 4.62 -2.44 34.10
C LYS A 573 4.34 -3.60 35.07
N ALA A 574 3.53 -3.38 36.10
CA ALA A 574 3.11 -4.41 37.04
C ALA A 574 2.21 -5.47 36.37
N GLU A 575 1.24 -5.04 35.56
CA GLU A 575 0.36 -5.94 34.80
C GLU A 575 1.12 -6.79 33.77
N ALA A 576 2.10 -6.21 33.08
CA ALA A 576 2.96 -6.94 32.15
C ALA A 576 3.77 -8.04 32.87
N LYS A 577 4.33 -7.72 34.05
CA LYS A 577 5.07 -8.68 34.88
C LYS A 577 4.17 -9.82 35.38
N ALA A 578 2.92 -9.52 35.75
CA ALA A 578 1.94 -10.52 36.16
C ALA A 578 1.55 -11.46 35.00
N LYS A 579 1.31 -10.92 33.79
CA LYS A 579 1.01 -11.72 32.59
C LYS A 579 2.18 -12.62 32.17
N ALA A 580 3.42 -12.13 32.29
CA ALA A 580 4.61 -12.92 32.02
C ALA A 580 4.74 -14.12 32.99
N LYS A 581 4.51 -13.89 34.29
CA LYS A 581 4.50 -14.94 35.31
C LYS A 581 3.43 -15.99 35.02
N ALA A 582 2.20 -15.57 34.71
CA ALA A 582 1.10 -16.48 34.38
C ALA A 582 1.41 -17.36 33.15
N ARG A 583 2.05 -16.80 32.12
CA ARG A 583 2.49 -17.57 30.93
C ARG A 583 3.58 -18.59 31.26
N ALA A 584 4.52 -18.24 32.14
CA ALA A 584 5.56 -19.16 32.59
C ALA A 584 4.96 -20.34 33.39
N ASP A 585 4.00 -20.07 34.27
CA ASP A 585 3.31 -21.11 35.06
C ASP A 585 2.45 -22.01 34.17
N ALA A 586 1.77 -21.46 33.17
CA ALA A 586 1.02 -22.24 32.18
C ALA A 586 1.92 -23.17 31.35
N ARG A 587 3.10 -22.69 30.94
CA ARG A 587 4.11 -23.52 30.24
C ARG A 587 4.63 -24.66 31.12
N LYS A 588 4.89 -24.40 32.40
CA LYS A 588 5.29 -25.45 33.37
C LYS A 588 4.21 -26.50 33.56
N LYS A 589 2.93 -26.09 33.67
CA LYS A 589 1.79 -27.03 33.77
C LYS A 589 1.61 -27.87 32.50
N ALA A 590 1.80 -27.28 31.31
CA ALA A 590 1.72 -27.99 30.05
C ALA A 590 2.87 -29.01 29.88
N ALA A 591 4.07 -28.67 30.32
CA ALA A 591 5.22 -29.59 30.31
C ALA A 591 5.02 -30.78 31.27
N LYS A 592 4.39 -30.57 32.42
CA LYS A 592 4.08 -31.62 33.40
C LYS A 592 2.94 -32.55 32.96
N LYS A 593 2.08 -32.12 32.02
CA LYS A 593 1.04 -32.98 31.40
C LYS A 593 1.55 -33.82 30.21
N ARG A 594 2.77 -33.54 29.73
CA ARG A 594 3.42 -34.24 28.61
C ARG A 594 4.44 -35.29 29.07
N LYS A 595 4.71 -35.34 30.37
CA LYS A 595 5.37 -36.45 31.07
C LYS A 595 4.28 -37.21 31.81
#